data_AF-A0AAV1EB52-F1
#
_entry.id   AF-A0AAV1EB52-F1
#
_cell.length_a   1.000
_cell.length_b   1.000
_cell.length_c   1.000
_cell.angle_alpha   90.00
_cell.angle_beta   90.00
_cell.angle_gamma   90.00
#
_symmetry.space_group_name_H-M   'P 1'
#
loop_
_entity.id
_entity.type
_entity.pdbx_description
1 polymer ?
#
loop_
_entity_poly.entity_id
_entity_poly.type
_entity_poly.pdbx_seq_one_letter_code
_entity_poly.pdbx_strand_id
1 'polypeptide(L)'
;MAKSKGDIASSDRAKWNKIFNSLVHLLQKQQIQLQCLVKERKFLEDRIKLQHERWVFDVNLLQDQISEVKILMSCFFLLSNSALYCHKIEFRVLTNSWDFFLFFVFIGVQMKREFTSQEMEHVVEDTKADFIIGLKMRDALVYKQKFENLDSELADFREWFEYLSDKCSGEKDPSDVNEKGGEDRLALVKSAEIDALLAEKNFVWNQYRQMESNLNRQLNERRTEIESANEKIQTLLASMDKLQSSESRKDNVIEMLKSDVAKLKSELVKKDEDASRLGKELESLKKSMNMTPLLRHCSSQSTTTRSKGKDVRTMIVKKELESSCGLQKGSRSSKRKKANSDDTDTPRLFNSSFKVPKLKGSSSSVIHIH
;
A
#
# COMPACT_ATOMS: atom_id res chain seq x y z
N MET A 1 59.05 67.93 -17.38
CA MET A 1 57.88 67.87 -18.30
C MET A 1 56.69 67.33 -17.53
N ALA A 2 55.72 68.17 -17.20
CA ALA A 2 54.55 67.76 -16.43
C ALA A 2 53.57 66.99 -17.34
N LYS A 3 53.43 65.67 -17.11
CA LYS A 3 52.46 64.82 -17.81
C LYS A 3 51.06 65.36 -17.48
N SER A 4 50.32 65.74 -18.51
CA SER A 4 49.05 66.44 -18.35
C SER A 4 48.05 65.54 -17.61
N LYS A 5 47.33 66.09 -16.62
CA LYS A 5 46.26 65.38 -15.90
C LYS A 5 45.11 64.88 -16.80
N GLY A 6 45.10 65.26 -18.08
CA GLY A 6 44.07 64.87 -19.05
C GLY A 6 44.14 63.40 -19.48
N ASP A 7 45.33 62.79 -19.52
CA ASP A 7 45.48 61.44 -20.10
C ASP A 7 45.04 60.32 -19.13
N ILE A 8 45.13 60.55 -17.82
CA ILE A 8 44.71 59.58 -16.79
C ILE A 8 43.18 59.48 -16.73
N ALA A 9 42.48 60.61 -16.85
CA ALA A 9 41.02 60.65 -16.85
C ALA A 9 40.42 59.92 -18.09
N SER A 10 41.14 59.89 -19.21
CA SER A 10 40.76 59.15 -20.42
C SER A 10 40.83 57.62 -20.20
N SER A 11 41.87 57.15 -19.52
CA SER A 11 42.10 55.72 -19.26
C SER A 11 41.04 55.10 -18.34
N ASP A 12 40.65 55.80 -17.27
CA ASP A 12 39.65 55.27 -16.33
C ASP A 12 38.26 55.24 -16.95
N ARG A 13 37.91 56.21 -17.80
CA ARG A 13 36.66 56.19 -18.57
C ARG A 13 36.57 54.96 -19.47
N ALA A 14 37.68 54.55 -20.09
CA ALA A 14 37.72 53.36 -20.94
C ALA A 14 37.53 52.05 -20.13
N LYS A 15 38.08 51.97 -18.91
CA LYS A 15 37.87 50.82 -18.01
C LYS A 15 36.42 50.72 -17.55
N TRP A 16 35.82 51.83 -17.12
CA TRP A 16 34.41 51.87 -16.72
C TRP A 16 33.48 51.51 -17.87
N ASN A 17 33.79 51.94 -19.10
CA ASN A 17 32.99 51.58 -20.26
C ASN A 17 33.03 50.07 -20.52
N LYS A 18 34.17 49.40 -20.30
CA LYS A 18 34.27 47.93 -20.40
C LYS A 18 33.44 47.23 -19.34
N ILE A 19 33.55 47.65 -18.08
CA ILE A 19 32.76 47.08 -16.97
C ILE A 19 31.26 47.26 -17.24
N PHE A 20 30.85 48.46 -17.66
CA PHE A 20 29.47 48.76 -18.00
C PHE A 20 28.96 47.86 -19.13
N ASN A 21 29.72 47.72 -20.22
CA ASN A 21 29.34 46.85 -21.33
C ASN A 21 29.23 45.38 -20.92
N SER A 22 30.13 44.88 -20.06
CA SER A 22 30.06 43.53 -19.51
C SER A 22 28.79 43.33 -18.66
N LEU A 23 28.42 44.30 -17.82
CA LEU A 23 27.18 44.26 -17.04
C LEU A 23 25.94 44.29 -17.92
N VAL A 24 25.92 45.12 -18.96
CA VAL A 24 24.82 45.17 -19.93
C VAL A 24 24.67 43.82 -20.64
N HIS A 25 25.77 43.20 -21.06
CA HIS A 25 25.74 41.87 -21.68
C HIS A 25 25.21 40.79 -20.72
N LEU A 26 25.63 40.82 -19.45
CA LEU A 26 25.14 39.88 -18.43
C LEU A 26 23.63 40.05 -18.20
N LEU A 27 23.15 41.29 -18.09
CA LEU A 27 21.72 41.58 -17.94
C LEU A 27 20.91 41.13 -19.15
N GLN A 28 21.44 41.33 -20.37
CA GLN A 28 20.80 40.84 -21.59
C GLN A 28 20.72 39.30 -21.61
N LYS A 29 21.79 38.60 -21.22
CA LYS A 29 21.80 37.13 -21.11
C LYS A 29 20.76 36.64 -20.10
N GLN A 30 20.68 37.26 -18.92
CA GLN A 30 19.67 36.93 -17.91
C GLN A 30 18.25 37.20 -18.41
N GLN A 31 18.03 38.29 -19.14
CA GLN A 31 16.72 38.62 -19.72
C GLN A 31 16.29 37.58 -20.76
N ILE A 32 17.20 37.11 -21.62
CA ILE A 32 16.92 36.05 -22.60
C ILE A 32 16.60 34.73 -21.88
N GLN A 33 17.36 34.36 -20.84
CA GLN A 33 17.08 33.16 -20.04
C GLN A 33 15.69 33.21 -19.39
N LEU A 34 15.31 34.34 -18.79
CA LEU A 34 13.98 34.53 -18.22
C LEU A 34 12.88 34.40 -19.29
N GLN A 35 13.07 34.99 -20.47
CA GLN A 35 12.11 34.82 -21.56
C GLN A 35 12.00 33.37 -22.05
N CYS A 36 13.09 32.61 -22.06
CA CYS A 36 13.07 31.20 -22.40
C CYS A 36 12.24 30.40 -21.38
N LEU A 37 12.51 30.60 -20.09
CA LEU A 37 11.77 29.94 -19.00
C LEU A 37 10.26 30.26 -19.02
N VAL A 38 9.89 31.51 -19.36
CA VAL A 38 8.48 31.90 -19.50
C VAL A 38 7.81 31.14 -20.64
N LYS A 39 8.48 30.98 -21.79
CA LYS A 39 7.95 30.21 -22.92
C LYS A 39 7.81 28.72 -22.59
N GLU A 40 8.80 28.14 -21.92
CA GLU A 40 8.76 26.74 -21.47
C GLU A 40 7.64 26.49 -20.46
N ARG A 41 7.45 27.41 -19.50
CA ARG A 41 6.34 27.34 -18.54
C ARG A 41 4.98 27.31 -19.25
N LYS A 42 4.78 28.20 -20.23
CA LYS A 42 3.55 28.26 -21.02
C LYS A 42 3.32 26.97 -21.81
N PHE A 43 4.36 26.45 -22.46
CA PHE A 43 4.28 25.17 -23.16
C PHE A 43 3.90 24.02 -22.24
N LEU A 44 4.46 23.98 -21.02
CA LEU A 44 4.12 22.97 -20.02
C LEU A 44 2.67 23.09 -19.55
N GLU A 45 2.20 24.31 -19.32
CA GLU A 45 0.81 24.61 -18.97
C GLU A 45 -0.17 24.13 -20.04
N ASP A 46 0.08 24.47 -21.31
CA ASP A 46 -0.74 24.05 -22.45
C ASP A 46 -0.82 22.52 -22.55
N ARG A 47 0.30 21.82 -22.33
CA ARG A 47 0.33 20.35 -22.37
C ARG A 47 -0.39 19.70 -21.20
N ILE A 48 -0.27 20.26 -19.99
CA ILE A 48 -1.03 19.80 -18.81
C ILE A 48 -2.53 19.95 -19.07
N LYS A 49 -2.93 21.10 -19.63
CA LYS A 49 -4.32 21.37 -19.98
C LYS A 49 -4.85 20.35 -21.00
N LEU A 50 -4.10 20.07 -22.06
CA LEU A 50 -4.46 19.06 -23.06
C LEU A 50 -4.65 17.66 -22.45
N GLN A 51 -3.74 17.26 -21.56
CA GLN A 51 -3.84 15.96 -20.88
C GLN A 51 -5.05 15.90 -19.95
N HIS A 52 -5.34 17.00 -19.24
CA HIS A 52 -6.53 17.10 -18.40
C HIS A 52 -7.82 17.00 -19.23
N GLU A 53 -7.91 17.71 -20.35
CA GLU A 53 -9.05 17.65 -21.25
C GLU A 53 -9.27 16.23 -21.81
N ARG A 54 -8.19 15.53 -22.19
CA ARG A 54 -8.25 14.13 -22.61
C ARG A 54 -8.76 13.22 -21.49
N TRP A 55 -8.22 13.35 -20.29
CA TRP A 55 -8.64 12.56 -19.14
C TRP A 55 -10.13 12.78 -18.81
N VAL A 56 -10.60 14.03 -18.84
CA VAL A 56 -12.02 14.36 -18.65
C VAL A 56 -12.89 13.71 -19.72
N PHE A 57 -12.45 13.72 -20.99
CA PHE A 57 -13.15 13.03 -22.07
C PHE A 57 -13.26 11.52 -21.83
N ASP A 58 -12.15 10.86 -21.47
CA ASP A 58 -12.12 9.41 -21.22
C ASP A 58 -13.03 9.03 -20.03
N VAL A 59 -13.03 9.84 -18.96
CA VAL A 59 -13.92 9.64 -17.80
C VAL A 59 -15.40 9.78 -18.19
N ASN A 60 -15.74 10.80 -18.98
CA ASN A 60 -17.12 10.99 -19.45
C ASN A 60 -17.57 9.84 -20.35
N LEU A 61 -16.70 9.38 -21.26
CA LEU A 61 -16.97 8.24 -22.14
C LEU A 61 -17.27 6.97 -21.32
N LEU A 62 -16.47 6.68 -20.31
CA LEU A 62 -16.70 5.54 -19.42
C LEU A 62 -18.01 5.70 -18.64
N GLN A 63 -18.32 6.91 -18.19
CA GLN A 63 -19.56 7.19 -17.48
C GLN A 63 -20.80 7.02 -18.37
N ASP A 64 -20.72 7.37 -19.64
CA ASP A 64 -21.76 7.14 -20.64
C ASP A 64 -21.96 5.63 -20.88
N GLN A 65 -20.87 4.87 -21.06
CA GLN A 65 -20.93 3.41 -21.21
C GLN A 65 -21.57 2.72 -19.98
N ILE A 66 -21.21 3.15 -18.76
CA ILE A 66 -21.81 2.64 -17.53
C ILE A 66 -23.31 2.94 -17.50
N SER A 67 -23.71 4.13 -17.95
CA SER A 67 -25.10 4.56 -18.00
C SER A 67 -25.92 3.72 -18.98
N GLU A 68 -25.39 3.43 -20.18
CA GLU A 68 -26.03 2.54 -21.15
C GLU A 68 -26.24 1.13 -20.60
N VAL A 69 -25.20 0.55 -19.98
CA VAL A 69 -25.28 -0.79 -19.37
C VAL A 69 -26.32 -0.81 -18.24
N LYS A 70 -26.40 0.25 -17.44
CA LYS A 70 -27.40 0.38 -16.36
C LYS A 70 -28.82 0.42 -16.91
N ILE A 71 -29.05 1.10 -18.03
CA ILE A 71 -30.34 1.13 -18.73
C ILE A 71 -30.67 -0.27 -19.26
N LEU A 72 -29.75 -0.91 -19.98
CA LEU A 72 -29.94 -2.26 -20.51
C LEU A 72 -30.27 -3.27 -19.40
N MET A 73 -29.57 -3.18 -18.27
CA MET A 73 -29.81 -4.04 -17.10
C MET A 73 -31.20 -3.79 -16.49
N SER A 74 -31.65 -2.54 -16.44
CA SER A 74 -32.99 -2.19 -15.96
C SER A 74 -34.07 -2.73 -16.90
N CYS A 75 -33.89 -2.60 -18.22
CA CYS A 75 -34.80 -3.18 -19.22
C CYS A 75 -34.86 -4.71 -19.12
N PHE A 76 -33.70 -5.37 -18.96
CA PHE A 76 -33.64 -6.83 -18.77
C PHE A 76 -34.39 -7.27 -17.51
N PHE A 77 -34.26 -6.53 -16.40
CA PHE A 77 -34.97 -6.81 -15.17
C PHE A 77 -36.50 -6.63 -15.32
N LEU A 78 -36.94 -5.59 -16.02
CA LEU A 78 -38.37 -5.37 -16.32
C LEU A 78 -38.95 -6.46 -17.23
N LEU A 79 -38.22 -6.82 -18.30
CA LEU A 79 -38.62 -7.89 -19.20
C LEU A 79 -38.71 -9.24 -18.48
N SER A 80 -37.72 -9.57 -17.64
CA SER A 80 -37.70 -10.81 -16.85
C SER A 80 -38.89 -10.89 -15.88
N ASN A 81 -39.20 -9.80 -15.18
CA ASN A 81 -40.36 -9.74 -14.28
C ASN A 81 -41.69 -9.83 -15.02
N SER A 82 -41.81 -9.22 -16.20
CA SER A 82 -43.02 -9.31 -17.03
C SER A 82 -43.23 -10.72 -17.60
N ALA A 83 -42.16 -11.41 -18.01
CA ALA A 83 -42.22 -12.81 -18.44
C ALA A 83 -42.65 -13.74 -17.30
N LEU A 84 -42.18 -13.48 -16.08
CA LEU A 84 -42.58 -14.19 -14.86
C LEU A 84 -44.08 -14.01 -14.55
N TYR A 85 -44.63 -12.84 -14.84
CA TYR A 85 -46.06 -12.55 -14.72
C TYR A 85 -46.89 -13.27 -15.79
N CYS A 86 -46.44 -13.30 -17.05
CA CYS A 86 -47.13 -14.03 -18.13
C CYS A 86 -47.11 -15.55 -17.92
N HIS A 87 -46.03 -16.11 -17.38
CA HIS A 87 -45.91 -17.55 -17.13
C HIS A 87 -46.70 -18.05 -15.91
N LYS A 88 -47.30 -17.15 -15.11
CA LYS A 88 -48.12 -17.49 -13.95
C LYS A 88 -49.53 -17.97 -14.33
N ILE A 89 -49.88 -17.97 -15.61
CA ILE A 89 -51.18 -18.44 -16.13
C ILE A 89 -51.09 -19.90 -16.63
N GLU A 90 -49.92 -20.39 -17.06
CA GLU A 90 -49.71 -21.82 -17.35
C GLU A 90 -48.25 -22.19 -17.07
N PHE A 91 -47.98 -22.99 -16.03
CA PHE A 91 -47.05 -24.13 -16.07
C PHE A 91 -46.77 -24.68 -14.67
N ARG A 92 -47.05 -25.97 -14.49
CA ARG A 92 -46.71 -26.75 -13.29
C ARG A 92 -45.45 -27.61 -13.49
N VAL A 93 -44.60 -27.32 -14.49
CA VAL A 93 -43.54 -28.27 -14.93
C VAL A 93 -42.11 -27.67 -15.05
N LEU A 94 -41.87 -26.36 -14.86
CA LEU A 94 -40.54 -25.76 -15.12
C LEU A 94 -39.81 -25.19 -13.89
N THR A 95 -39.87 -25.84 -12.73
CA THR A 95 -39.15 -25.38 -11.52
C THR A 95 -37.64 -25.55 -11.60
N ASN A 96 -37.11 -26.38 -12.51
CA ASN A 96 -35.66 -26.60 -12.66
C ASN A 96 -34.98 -25.66 -13.66
N SER A 97 -35.75 -24.91 -14.46
CA SER A 97 -35.20 -24.04 -15.52
C SER A 97 -34.87 -22.64 -15.03
N TRP A 98 -35.54 -22.17 -13.98
CA TRP A 98 -35.38 -20.82 -13.44
C TRP A 98 -34.08 -20.66 -12.63
N ASP A 99 -33.68 -21.70 -11.91
CA ASP A 99 -32.39 -21.72 -11.19
C ASP A 99 -31.21 -21.70 -12.17
N PHE A 100 -31.33 -22.37 -13.31
CA PHE A 100 -30.31 -22.34 -14.37
C PHE A 100 -30.20 -20.95 -15.00
N PHE A 101 -31.34 -20.28 -15.21
CA PHE A 101 -31.37 -18.93 -15.77
C PHE A 101 -30.80 -17.90 -14.78
N LEU A 102 -31.16 -17.99 -13.49
CA LEU A 102 -30.60 -17.16 -12.43
C LEU A 102 -29.10 -17.41 -12.26
N PHE A 103 -28.63 -18.64 -12.41
CA PHE A 103 -27.22 -18.99 -12.37
C PHE A 103 -26.46 -18.38 -13.56
N PHE A 104 -26.97 -18.47 -14.79
CA PHE A 104 -26.33 -17.84 -15.96
C PHE A 104 -26.34 -16.31 -15.91
N VAL A 105 -27.41 -15.71 -15.38
CA VAL A 105 -27.48 -14.26 -15.16
C VAL A 105 -26.50 -13.84 -14.07
N PHE A 106 -26.39 -14.60 -12.98
CA PHE A 106 -25.46 -14.32 -11.89
C PHE A 106 -24.00 -14.47 -12.33
N ILE A 107 -23.66 -15.56 -13.02
CA ILE A 107 -22.33 -15.80 -13.59
C ILE A 107 -22.00 -14.76 -14.67
N GLY A 108 -22.96 -14.41 -15.54
CA GLY A 108 -22.77 -13.38 -16.57
C GLY A 108 -22.54 -11.99 -15.98
N VAL A 109 -23.25 -11.63 -14.90
CA VAL A 109 -23.05 -10.36 -14.19
C VAL A 109 -21.73 -10.34 -13.42
N GLN A 110 -21.34 -11.45 -12.79
CA GLN A 110 -20.06 -11.57 -12.08
C GLN A 110 -18.87 -11.52 -13.04
N MET A 111 -18.85 -12.38 -14.07
CA MET A 111 -17.75 -12.41 -15.04
C MET A 111 -17.63 -11.09 -15.79
N LYS A 112 -18.74 -10.40 -16.10
CA LYS A 112 -18.67 -9.10 -16.76
C LYS A 112 -18.12 -8.01 -15.85
N ARG A 113 -18.44 -8.03 -14.55
CA ARG A 113 -17.92 -7.06 -13.58
C ARG A 113 -16.43 -7.27 -13.33
N GLU A 114 -15.99 -8.52 -13.18
CA GLU A 114 -14.57 -8.88 -13.00
C GLU A 114 -13.74 -8.61 -14.27
N PHE A 115 -14.26 -8.97 -15.45
CA PHE A 115 -13.57 -8.71 -16.73
C PHE A 115 -13.35 -7.21 -16.98
N THR A 116 -14.38 -6.37 -16.76
CA THR A 116 -14.22 -4.92 -16.91
C THR A 116 -13.30 -4.29 -15.86
N SER A 117 -13.26 -4.86 -14.65
CA SER A 117 -12.39 -4.37 -13.58
C SER A 117 -10.92 -4.66 -13.90
N GLN A 118 -10.63 -5.88 -14.35
CA GLN A 118 -9.27 -6.31 -14.63
C GLN A 118 -8.70 -5.65 -15.88
N GLU A 119 -9.50 -5.50 -16.94
CA GLU A 119 -9.10 -4.78 -18.15
C GLU A 119 -8.84 -3.29 -17.86
N MET A 120 -9.69 -2.65 -17.05
CA MET A 120 -9.49 -1.26 -16.66
C MET A 120 -8.29 -1.08 -15.73
N GLU A 121 -8.02 -2.03 -14.84
CA GLU A 121 -6.80 -2.05 -14.01
C GLU A 121 -5.53 -2.13 -14.86
N HIS A 122 -5.51 -3.01 -15.87
CA HIS A 122 -4.40 -3.10 -16.81
C HIS A 122 -4.18 -1.81 -17.60
N VAL A 123 -5.24 -1.20 -18.13
CA VAL A 123 -5.13 0.09 -18.85
C VAL A 123 -4.64 1.21 -17.93
N VAL A 124 -5.08 1.24 -16.68
CA VAL A 124 -4.61 2.22 -15.69
C VAL A 124 -3.13 2.01 -15.36
N GLU A 125 -2.68 0.77 -15.17
CA GLU A 125 -1.26 0.51 -14.89
C GLU A 125 -0.37 0.76 -16.12
N ASP A 126 -0.82 0.44 -17.32
CA ASP A 126 -0.09 0.73 -18.57
C ASP A 126 0.06 2.25 -18.78
N THR A 127 -1.04 3.00 -18.63
CA THR A 127 -1.00 4.47 -18.76
C THR A 127 -0.15 5.13 -17.67
N LYS A 128 -0.15 4.58 -16.46
CA LYS A 128 0.72 5.00 -15.36
C LYS A 128 2.19 4.69 -15.65
N ALA A 129 2.51 3.53 -16.23
CA ALA A 129 3.87 3.16 -16.64
C ALA A 129 4.38 4.11 -17.73
N ASP A 130 3.59 4.36 -18.78
CA ASP A 130 3.93 5.29 -19.85
C ASP A 130 4.18 6.72 -19.32
N PHE A 131 3.34 7.16 -18.38
CA PHE A 131 3.53 8.46 -17.74
C PHE A 131 4.85 8.55 -16.95
N ILE A 132 5.20 7.51 -16.18
CA ILE A 132 6.46 7.44 -15.44
C ILE A 132 7.66 7.45 -16.39
N ILE A 133 7.60 6.71 -17.50
CA ILE A 133 8.66 6.70 -18.53
C ILE A 133 8.82 8.09 -19.14
N GLY A 134 7.70 8.74 -19.49
CA GLY A 134 7.69 10.11 -20.04
C GLY A 134 8.20 11.18 -19.06
N LEU A 135 8.02 10.97 -17.75
CA LEU A 135 8.65 11.80 -16.71
C LEU A 135 10.17 11.59 -16.67
N LYS A 136 10.63 10.34 -16.60
CA LYS A 136 12.06 10.01 -16.54
C LYS A 136 12.83 10.50 -17.76
N MET A 137 12.28 10.33 -18.97
CA MET A 137 12.89 10.85 -20.20
C MET A 137 13.04 12.37 -20.17
N ARG A 138 12.04 13.09 -19.62
CA ARG A 138 12.12 14.54 -19.48
C ARG A 138 13.19 14.97 -18.50
N ASP A 139 13.24 14.34 -17.33
CA ASP A 139 14.26 14.66 -16.34
C ASP A 139 15.66 14.47 -16.93
N ALA A 140 15.88 13.36 -17.65
CA ALA A 140 17.13 13.11 -18.36
C ALA A 140 17.46 14.20 -19.41
N LEU A 141 16.48 14.66 -20.19
CA LEU A 141 16.67 15.75 -21.14
C LEU A 141 16.99 17.09 -20.47
N VAL A 142 16.30 17.41 -19.37
CA VAL A 142 16.56 18.64 -18.59
C VAL A 142 17.96 18.61 -17.99
N TYR A 143 18.40 17.47 -17.45
CA TYR A 143 19.77 17.33 -16.94
C TYR A 143 20.80 17.46 -18.06
N LYS A 144 20.56 16.85 -19.22
CA LYS A 144 21.44 16.96 -20.39
C LYS A 144 21.57 18.42 -20.85
N GLN A 145 20.45 19.14 -21.00
CA GLN A 145 20.45 20.54 -21.42
C GLN A 145 21.15 21.45 -20.40
N LYS A 146 20.94 21.22 -19.10
CA LYS A 146 21.66 21.94 -18.05
C LYS A 146 23.16 21.71 -18.13
N PHE A 147 23.58 20.49 -18.42
CA PHE A 147 24.99 20.14 -18.58
C PHE A 147 25.62 20.83 -19.81
N GLU A 148 24.93 20.77 -20.95
CA GLU A 148 25.38 21.47 -22.17
C GLU A 148 25.48 22.99 -21.98
N ASN A 149 24.54 23.60 -21.24
CA ASN A 149 24.63 25.02 -20.88
C ASN A 149 25.83 25.31 -19.96
N LEU A 150 26.08 24.48 -18.95
CA LEU A 150 27.21 24.65 -18.03
C LEU A 150 28.55 24.51 -18.77
N ASP A 151 28.67 23.59 -19.71
CA ASP A 151 29.87 23.43 -20.54
C ASP A 151 30.12 24.67 -21.41
N SER A 152 29.07 25.25 -22.00
CA SER A 152 29.18 26.51 -22.73
C SER A 152 29.60 27.68 -21.83
N GLU A 153 29.03 27.79 -20.63
CA GLU A 153 29.41 28.85 -19.68
C GLU A 153 30.87 28.67 -19.20
N LEU A 154 31.30 27.43 -18.97
CA LEU A 154 32.69 27.11 -18.63
C LEU A 154 33.67 27.47 -19.76
N ALA A 155 33.26 27.31 -21.02
CA ALA A 155 34.05 27.75 -22.16
C ALA A 155 34.22 29.27 -22.18
N ASP A 156 33.13 30.03 -21.99
CA ASP A 156 33.16 31.50 -21.91
C ASP A 156 34.10 31.98 -20.77
N PHE A 157 34.02 31.34 -19.60
CA PHE A 157 34.89 31.69 -18.46
C PHE A 157 36.36 31.37 -18.72
N ARG A 158 36.65 30.27 -19.41
CA ARG A 158 38.03 29.89 -19.76
C ARG A 158 38.64 30.91 -20.72
N GLU A 159 37.91 31.30 -21.77
CA GLU A 159 38.34 32.30 -22.73
C GLU A 159 38.58 33.66 -22.04
N TRP A 160 37.69 34.05 -21.13
CA TRP A 160 37.86 35.26 -20.35
C TRP A 160 39.09 35.23 -19.44
N PHE A 161 39.39 34.08 -18.84
CA PHE A 161 40.57 33.90 -17.99
C PHE A 161 41.87 33.94 -18.80
N GLU A 162 41.91 33.30 -19.97
CA GLU A 162 43.05 33.37 -20.89
C GLU A 162 43.30 34.81 -21.37
N TYR A 163 42.23 35.54 -21.73
CA TYR A 163 42.32 36.95 -22.08
C TYR A 163 42.91 37.81 -20.95
N LEU A 164 42.47 37.59 -19.71
CA LEU A 164 43.01 38.32 -18.55
C LEU A 164 44.46 37.95 -18.26
N SER A 165 44.83 36.68 -18.43
CA SER A 165 46.20 36.18 -18.23
C SER A 165 47.18 36.79 -19.23
N ASP A 166 46.82 36.80 -20.53
CA ASP A 166 47.61 37.40 -21.62
C ASP A 166 47.81 38.91 -21.42
N LYS A 167 46.78 39.58 -20.89
CA LYS A 167 46.84 41.01 -20.60
C LYS A 167 47.65 41.37 -19.36
N CYS A 168 47.88 40.41 -18.46
CA CYS A 168 48.72 40.59 -17.27
C CYS A 168 50.19 40.20 -17.51
N SER A 169 50.49 39.48 -18.59
CA SER A 169 51.86 39.14 -18.99
C SER A 169 52.51 40.19 -19.92
N GLY A 170 51.71 41.05 -20.56
CA GLY A 170 52.19 42.06 -21.51
C GLY A 170 52.25 43.50 -20.99
N GLU A 171 53.31 43.85 -20.26
CA GLU A 171 54.02 45.16 -20.32
C GLU A 171 55.20 45.14 -19.33
N LYS A 172 56.35 44.62 -19.78
CA LYS A 172 57.65 44.90 -19.16
C LYS A 172 58.43 45.79 -20.12
N ASP A 173 58.21 47.10 -20.03
CA ASP A 173 59.12 48.07 -20.63
C ASP A 173 60.46 48.07 -19.86
N PRO A 174 61.60 48.01 -20.55
CA PRO A 174 62.91 48.04 -19.92
C PRO A 174 63.36 49.49 -19.74
N SER A 175 63.00 50.11 -18.62
CA SER A 175 63.72 51.31 -18.17
C SER A 175 63.70 51.47 -16.66
N ASP A 176 64.90 51.37 -16.08
CA ASP A 176 65.40 52.03 -14.87
C ASP A 176 64.35 52.67 -13.94
N VAL A 177 64.18 52.11 -12.73
CA VAL A 177 64.64 52.73 -11.47
C VAL A 177 64.54 51.70 -10.35
N ASN A 178 65.63 51.63 -9.60
CA ASN A 178 65.90 50.87 -8.40
C ASN A 178 64.81 51.02 -7.31
N GLU A 179 63.89 50.04 -7.18
CA GLU A 179 63.01 49.91 -6.01
C GLU A 179 62.86 48.43 -5.59
N LYS A 180 63.98 47.86 -5.13
CA LYS A 180 64.17 46.45 -4.74
C LYS A 180 63.41 45.98 -3.46
N GLY A 181 62.27 46.59 -3.12
CA GLY A 181 61.55 46.28 -1.87
C GLY A 181 60.04 46.02 -1.99
N GLY A 182 59.42 46.28 -3.14
CA GLY A 182 57.95 46.17 -3.30
C GLY A 182 57.46 44.83 -3.86
N GLU A 183 58.26 44.18 -4.71
CA GLU A 183 57.82 43.01 -5.49
C GLU A 183 57.71 41.74 -4.62
N ASP A 184 58.66 41.51 -3.70
CA ASP A 184 58.62 40.39 -2.75
C ASP A 184 57.45 40.50 -1.77
N ARG A 185 57.07 41.73 -1.40
CA ARG A 185 55.96 41.98 -0.48
C ARG A 185 54.60 41.74 -1.15
N LEU A 186 54.49 42.05 -2.44
CA LEU A 186 53.30 41.73 -3.24
C LEU A 186 53.16 40.22 -3.46
N ALA A 187 54.27 39.52 -3.69
CA ALA A 187 54.28 38.07 -3.83
C ALA A 187 53.84 37.35 -2.54
N LEU A 188 54.32 37.80 -1.38
CA LEU A 188 53.91 37.29 -0.07
C LEU A 188 52.42 37.56 0.25
N VAL A 189 51.88 38.72 -0.16
CA VAL A 189 50.45 39.02 0.00
C VAL A 189 49.60 38.10 -0.89
N LYS A 190 50.00 37.88 -2.14
CA LYS A 190 49.30 36.97 -3.05
C LYS A 190 49.34 35.52 -2.57
N SER A 191 50.46 35.05 -2.00
CA SER A 191 50.53 33.69 -1.45
C SER A 191 49.63 33.53 -0.23
N ALA A 192 49.59 34.52 0.67
CA ALA A 192 48.69 34.49 1.84
C ALA A 192 47.21 34.51 1.44
N GLU A 193 46.85 35.27 0.40
CA GLU A 193 45.49 35.28 -0.16
C GLU A 193 45.11 33.93 -0.79
N ILE A 194 46.03 33.30 -1.54
CA ILE A 194 45.83 31.95 -2.08
C ILE A 194 45.62 30.94 -0.96
N ASP A 195 46.42 31.00 0.11
CA ASP A 195 46.28 30.11 1.27
C ASP A 195 44.93 30.30 1.99
N ALA A 196 44.48 31.55 2.13
CA ALA A 196 43.18 31.87 2.72
C ALA A 196 42.01 31.32 1.88
N LEU A 197 42.04 31.51 0.55
CA LEU A 197 41.03 30.97 -0.35
C LEU A 197 41.03 29.44 -0.38
N LEU A 198 42.20 28.81 -0.30
CA LEU A 198 42.32 27.36 -0.25
C LEU A 198 41.75 26.80 1.06
N ALA A 199 41.95 27.50 2.18
CA ALA A 199 41.33 27.17 3.46
C ALA A 199 39.80 27.31 3.41
N GLU A 200 39.27 28.38 2.79
CA GLU A 200 37.83 28.57 2.62
C GLU A 200 37.20 27.49 1.72
N LYS A 201 37.84 27.17 0.59
CA LYS A 201 37.42 26.05 -0.28
C LYS A 201 37.33 24.75 0.50
N ASN A 202 38.34 24.44 1.32
CA ASN A 202 38.35 23.21 2.12
C ASN A 202 37.24 23.22 3.18
N PHE A 203 36.98 24.38 3.81
CA PHE A 203 35.88 24.54 4.76
C PHE A 203 34.52 24.31 4.11
N VAL A 204 34.24 24.96 2.98
CA VAL A 204 32.98 24.81 2.23
C VAL A 204 32.80 23.37 1.77
N TRP A 205 33.86 22.74 1.26
CA TRP A 205 33.83 21.33 0.86
C TRP A 205 33.53 20.39 2.03
N ASN A 206 34.09 20.69 3.22
CA ASN A 206 33.81 19.92 4.42
C ASN A 206 32.34 20.06 4.87
N GLN A 207 31.78 21.26 4.81
CA GLN A 207 30.36 21.51 5.10
C GLN A 207 29.45 20.75 4.13
N TYR A 208 29.77 20.81 2.83
CA TYR A 208 29.05 20.07 1.80
C TYR A 208 29.07 18.56 2.07
N ARG A 209 30.24 17.98 2.35
CA ARG A 209 30.35 16.55 2.67
C ARG A 209 29.57 16.15 3.90
N GLN A 210 29.53 17.00 4.94
CA GLN A 210 28.74 16.72 6.13
C GLN A 210 27.24 16.70 5.84
N MET A 211 26.76 17.67 5.06
CA MET A 211 25.37 17.72 4.61
C MET A 211 25.00 16.50 3.74
N GLU A 212 25.84 16.17 2.76
CA GLU A 212 25.67 15.00 1.88
C GLU A 212 25.63 13.70 2.68
N SER A 213 26.54 13.53 3.64
CA SER A 213 26.55 12.37 4.55
C SER A 213 25.27 12.27 5.38
N ASN A 214 24.76 13.39 5.90
CA ASN A 214 23.52 13.43 6.68
C ASN A 214 22.30 13.06 5.81
N LEU A 215 22.20 13.61 4.60
CA LEU A 215 21.12 13.29 3.67
C LEU A 215 21.16 11.81 3.26
N ASN A 216 22.34 11.26 2.96
CA ASN A 216 22.50 9.85 2.66
C ASN A 216 22.11 8.95 3.83
N ARG A 217 22.46 9.35 5.06
CA ARG A 217 22.04 8.63 6.27
C ARG A 217 20.52 8.61 6.41
N GLN A 218 19.86 9.76 6.28
CA GLN A 218 18.40 9.84 6.34
C GLN A 218 17.72 9.02 5.24
N LEU A 219 18.27 9.04 4.03
CA LEU A 219 17.77 8.24 2.91
C LEU A 219 17.84 6.75 3.23
N ASN A 220 18.98 6.29 3.76
CA ASN A 220 19.16 4.89 4.14
C ASN A 220 18.25 4.48 5.31
N GLU A 221 18.11 5.33 6.35
CA GLU A 221 17.17 5.09 7.45
C GLU A 221 15.73 4.89 6.90
N ARG A 222 15.25 5.81 6.07
CA ARG A 222 13.92 5.70 5.42
C ARG A 222 13.79 4.47 4.54
N ARG A 223 14.84 4.09 3.80
CA ARG A 223 14.84 2.88 2.97
C ARG A 223 14.63 1.64 3.83
N THR A 224 15.33 1.52 4.96
CA THR A 224 15.18 0.37 5.87
C THR A 224 13.81 0.35 6.57
N GLU A 225 13.24 1.50 6.90
CA GLU A 225 11.86 1.60 7.42
C GLU A 225 10.83 1.07 6.42
N ILE A 226 10.99 1.43 5.14
CA ILE A 226 10.12 0.96 4.05
C ILE A 226 10.26 -0.55 3.85
N GLU A 227 11.49 -1.08 3.85
CA GLU A 227 11.74 -2.52 3.73
C GLU A 227 11.06 -3.29 4.88
N SER A 228 11.22 -2.85 6.13
CA SER A 228 10.55 -3.45 7.28
C SER A 228 9.02 -3.37 7.20
N ALA A 229 8.47 -2.26 6.71
CA ALA A 229 7.03 -2.13 6.51
C ALA A 229 6.50 -3.09 5.42
N ASN A 230 7.25 -3.26 4.33
CA ASN A 230 6.91 -4.20 3.26
C ASN A 230 6.93 -5.66 3.75
N GLU A 231 7.92 -6.05 4.57
CA GLU A 231 7.94 -7.39 5.18
C GLU A 231 6.70 -7.66 6.04
N LYS A 232 6.24 -6.66 6.81
CA LYS A 232 5.00 -6.76 7.60
C LYS A 232 3.77 -6.90 6.72
N ILE A 233 3.69 -6.15 5.62
CA ILE A 233 2.59 -6.26 4.65
C ILE A 233 2.56 -7.67 4.04
N GLN A 234 3.71 -8.20 3.62
CA GLN A 234 3.81 -9.57 3.08
C GLN A 234 3.36 -10.63 4.09
N THR A 235 3.75 -10.46 5.35
CA THR A 235 3.32 -11.34 6.45
C THR A 235 1.80 -11.30 6.63
N LEU A 236 1.19 -10.10 6.58
CA LEU A 236 -0.26 -9.93 6.67
C LEU A 236 -0.98 -10.57 5.49
N LEU A 237 -0.50 -10.39 4.25
CA LEU A 237 -1.06 -11.01 3.06
C LEU A 237 -1.06 -12.54 3.16
N ALA A 238 0.08 -13.14 3.54
CA ALA A 238 0.16 -14.59 3.74
C ALA A 238 -0.82 -15.10 4.81
N SER A 239 -1.04 -14.32 5.87
CA SER A 239 -2.02 -14.65 6.91
C SER A 239 -3.46 -14.56 6.42
N MET A 240 -3.76 -13.59 5.55
CA MET A 240 -5.06 -13.39 4.91
C MET A 240 -5.38 -14.57 3.98
N ASP A 241 -4.44 -14.99 3.13
CA ASP A 241 -4.63 -16.12 2.21
C ASP A 241 -4.90 -17.43 2.99
N LYS A 242 -4.22 -17.60 4.12
CA LYS A 242 -4.44 -18.73 5.02
C LYS A 242 -5.84 -18.70 5.67
N LEU A 243 -6.34 -17.52 6.02
CA LEU A 243 -7.70 -17.36 6.55
C LEU A 243 -8.74 -17.67 5.48
N GLN A 244 -8.57 -17.14 4.27
CA GLN A 244 -9.47 -17.36 3.15
C GLN A 244 -9.53 -18.84 2.71
N SER A 245 -8.40 -19.53 2.70
CA SER A 245 -8.37 -20.99 2.48
C SER A 245 -9.02 -21.78 3.63
N SER A 246 -8.93 -21.30 4.87
CA SER A 246 -9.64 -21.90 6.00
C SER A 246 -11.16 -21.71 5.91
N GLU A 247 -11.59 -20.53 5.47
CA GLU A 247 -12.99 -20.16 5.27
C GLU A 247 -13.66 -21.03 4.20
N SER A 248 -13.07 -21.08 3.00
CA SER A 248 -13.55 -21.96 1.93
C SER A 248 -13.63 -23.43 2.35
N ARG A 249 -12.69 -23.91 3.17
CA ARG A 249 -12.76 -25.27 3.74
C ARG A 249 -13.97 -25.45 4.66
N LYS A 250 -14.30 -24.46 5.50
CA LYS A 250 -15.48 -24.50 6.37
C LYS A 250 -16.76 -24.46 5.55
N ASP A 251 -16.82 -23.67 4.48
CA ASP A 251 -17.99 -23.62 3.59
C ASP A 251 -18.28 -24.97 2.92
N ASN A 252 -17.23 -25.66 2.45
CA ASN A 252 -17.37 -27.02 1.90
C ASN A 252 -17.93 -28.00 2.95
N VAL A 253 -17.50 -27.90 4.21
CA VAL A 253 -18.01 -28.73 5.30
C VAL A 253 -19.47 -28.39 5.62
N ILE A 254 -19.83 -27.10 5.58
CA ILE A 254 -21.21 -26.64 5.78
C ILE A 254 -22.11 -27.20 4.68
N GLU A 255 -21.67 -27.17 3.42
CA GLU A 255 -22.41 -27.73 2.30
C GLU A 255 -22.62 -29.24 2.45
N MET A 256 -21.57 -29.97 2.82
CA MET A 256 -21.64 -31.41 3.08
C MET A 256 -22.63 -31.74 4.21
N LEU A 257 -22.56 -31.02 5.35
CA LEU A 257 -23.49 -31.21 6.46
C LEU A 257 -24.94 -30.86 6.08
N LYS A 258 -25.15 -29.84 5.23
CA LYS A 258 -26.49 -29.52 4.72
C LYS A 258 -27.06 -30.67 3.87
N SER A 259 -26.25 -31.30 3.03
CA SER A 259 -26.64 -32.48 2.24
C SER A 259 -27.02 -33.67 3.13
N ASP A 260 -26.20 -33.98 4.14
CA ASP A 260 -26.48 -35.06 5.10
C ASP A 260 -27.76 -34.81 5.89
N VAL A 261 -28.01 -33.58 6.33
CA VAL A 261 -29.26 -33.20 6.99
C VAL A 261 -30.47 -33.36 6.08
N ALA A 262 -30.37 -32.98 4.79
CA ALA A 262 -31.44 -33.19 3.83
C ALA A 262 -31.73 -34.68 3.60
N LYS A 263 -30.69 -35.51 3.51
CA LYS A 263 -30.80 -36.96 3.39
C LYS A 263 -31.50 -37.57 4.60
N LEU A 264 -31.02 -37.28 5.82
CA LEU A 264 -31.63 -37.79 7.06
C LEU A 264 -33.08 -37.32 7.23
N LYS A 265 -33.41 -36.09 6.83
CA LYS A 265 -34.81 -35.62 6.81
C LYS A 265 -35.67 -36.44 5.87
N SER A 266 -35.19 -36.75 4.67
CA SER A 266 -35.94 -37.59 3.71
C SER A 266 -36.13 -39.03 4.21
N GLU A 267 -35.12 -39.59 4.89
CA GLU A 267 -35.20 -40.90 5.53
C GLU A 267 -36.19 -40.91 6.69
N LEU A 268 -36.21 -39.84 7.49
CA LEU A 268 -37.17 -39.67 8.59
C LEU A 268 -38.61 -39.62 8.08
N VAL A 269 -38.88 -38.85 7.02
CA VAL A 269 -40.22 -38.78 6.39
C VAL A 269 -40.67 -40.16 5.91
N LYS A 270 -39.80 -40.91 5.22
CA LYS A 270 -40.11 -42.29 4.80
C LYS A 270 -40.44 -43.21 5.97
N LYS A 271 -39.69 -43.11 7.08
CA LYS A 271 -39.95 -43.90 8.30
C LYS A 271 -41.28 -43.54 8.95
N ASP A 272 -41.67 -42.26 8.94
CA ASP A 272 -42.95 -41.79 9.46
C ASP A 272 -44.14 -42.28 8.61
N GLU A 273 -43.98 -42.30 7.28
CA GLU A 273 -44.95 -42.91 6.36
C GLU A 273 -45.11 -44.42 6.60
N ASP A 274 -43.99 -45.13 6.76
CA ASP A 274 -43.96 -46.57 7.08
C ASP A 274 -44.64 -46.85 8.44
N ALA A 275 -44.36 -46.04 9.47
CA ALA A 275 -44.98 -46.17 10.79
C ALA A 275 -46.49 -45.92 10.72
N SER A 276 -46.93 -44.91 9.96
CA SER A 276 -48.34 -44.63 9.71
C SER A 276 -49.05 -45.78 8.99
N ARG A 277 -48.37 -46.43 8.02
CA ARG A 277 -48.89 -47.62 7.33
C ARG A 277 -49.07 -48.79 8.31
N LEU A 278 -48.04 -49.12 9.08
CA LEU A 278 -48.10 -50.19 10.08
C LEU A 278 -49.15 -49.93 11.16
N GLY A 279 -49.31 -48.67 11.60
CA GLY A 279 -50.35 -48.29 12.56
C GLY A 279 -51.77 -48.56 12.05
N LYS A 280 -52.05 -48.30 10.76
CA LYS A 280 -53.34 -48.63 10.12
C LYS A 280 -53.58 -50.14 10.05
N GLU A 281 -52.55 -50.92 9.71
CA GLU A 281 -52.62 -52.39 9.69
C GLU A 281 -52.95 -52.94 11.08
N LEU A 282 -52.31 -52.43 12.13
CA LEU A 282 -52.54 -52.86 13.52
C LEU A 282 -53.98 -52.58 13.98
N GLU A 283 -54.51 -51.40 13.68
CA GLU A 283 -55.92 -51.07 13.98
C GLU A 283 -56.92 -51.92 13.16
N SER A 284 -56.59 -52.27 11.92
CA SER A 284 -57.42 -53.20 11.13
C SER A 284 -57.42 -54.62 11.73
N LEU A 285 -56.26 -55.10 12.18
CA LEU A 285 -56.12 -56.38 12.86
C LEU A 285 -56.90 -56.39 14.18
N LYS A 286 -56.84 -55.30 14.95
CA LYS A 286 -57.61 -55.12 16.19
C LYS A 286 -59.13 -55.15 15.96
N LYS A 287 -59.62 -54.54 14.87
CA LYS A 287 -61.03 -54.63 14.46
C LYS A 287 -61.42 -56.02 13.97
N SER A 288 -60.49 -56.76 13.35
CA SER A 288 -60.69 -58.16 12.96
C SER A 288 -60.73 -59.10 14.19
N MET A 289 -60.04 -58.73 15.27
CA MET A 289 -60.12 -59.37 16.59
C MET A 289 -61.26 -58.78 17.44
N ASN A 290 -62.49 -58.75 16.91
CA ASN A 290 -63.69 -58.62 17.75
C ASN A 290 -64.01 -59.97 18.44
N MET A 291 -63.03 -60.56 19.12
CA MET A 291 -63.25 -61.62 20.10
C MET A 291 -63.15 -61.01 21.49
N THR A 292 -64.29 -60.98 22.17
CA THR A 292 -64.49 -60.67 23.59
C THR A 292 -63.30 -61.11 24.46
N PRO A 293 -62.72 -60.26 25.31
CA PRO A 293 -61.65 -60.69 26.20
C PRO A 293 -62.28 -61.46 27.36
N LEU A 294 -62.28 -62.79 27.24
CA LEU A 294 -62.54 -63.67 28.36
C LEU A 294 -61.25 -63.72 29.19
N LEU A 295 -61.24 -62.94 30.28
CA LEU A 295 -60.22 -63.00 31.33
C LEU A 295 -60.07 -64.45 31.79
N ARG A 296 -59.00 -65.13 31.36
CA ARG A 296 -58.56 -66.38 31.98
C ARG A 296 -57.29 -66.12 32.77
N HIS A 297 -57.55 -65.92 34.06
CA HIS A 297 -56.62 -66.07 35.16
C HIS A 297 -55.86 -67.41 35.04
N CYS A 298 -54.52 -67.36 34.98
CA CYS A 298 -53.68 -68.53 35.22
C CYS A 298 -52.71 -68.22 36.35
N SER A 299 -52.99 -68.87 37.48
CA SER A 299 -52.16 -69.00 38.66
C SER A 299 -51.45 -70.34 38.58
N SER A 300 -50.11 -70.31 38.58
CA SER A 300 -49.23 -71.40 38.98
C SER A 300 -47.85 -70.78 39.26
N GLN A 301 -47.07 -71.04 40.30
CA GLN A 301 -47.13 -71.79 41.55
C GLN A 301 -45.67 -71.72 42.08
N SER A 302 -45.47 -71.56 43.39
CA SER A 302 -44.25 -71.97 44.16
C SER A 302 -42.89 -71.37 43.74
N THR A 303 -41.97 -70.92 44.59
CA THR A 303 -41.74 -71.09 46.03
C THR A 303 -40.49 -70.25 46.36
N THR A 304 -40.48 -69.58 47.53
CA THR A 304 -39.33 -69.38 48.45
C THR A 304 -38.01 -68.80 47.89
N THR A 305 -37.37 -67.75 48.43
CA THR A 305 -37.03 -67.49 49.83
C THR A 305 -36.69 -66.00 50.05
N ARG A 306 -36.97 -65.52 51.27
CA ARG A 306 -36.45 -64.26 51.84
C ARG A 306 -35.00 -64.43 52.30
N SER A 307 -34.17 -63.39 52.14
CA SER A 307 -33.38 -62.71 53.19
C SER A 307 -32.32 -61.81 52.53
N LYS A 308 -32.40 -60.49 52.74
CA LYS A 308 -31.54 -59.69 53.64
C LYS A 308 -30.03 -59.91 53.44
N GLY A 309 -29.33 -58.85 53.03
CA GLY A 309 -27.95 -58.61 53.48
C GLY A 309 -26.99 -57.95 52.49
N LYS A 310 -26.76 -56.65 52.70
CA LYS A 310 -25.48 -55.90 52.61
C LYS A 310 -24.40 -56.32 51.59
N ASP A 311 -24.09 -55.34 50.73
CA ASP A 311 -22.82 -54.61 50.59
C ASP A 311 -21.49 -55.36 50.33
N VAL A 312 -20.57 -54.65 49.67
CA VAL A 312 -19.11 -54.84 49.57
C VAL A 312 -18.52 -55.29 48.21
N ARG A 313 -17.94 -54.29 47.52
CA ARG A 313 -16.63 -54.17 46.81
C ARG A 313 -16.21 -55.11 45.67
N THR A 314 -15.85 -54.45 44.56
CA THR A 314 -14.53 -54.39 43.88
C THR A 314 -13.77 -55.69 43.53
N MET A 315 -13.34 -55.82 42.26
CA MET A 315 -11.98 -56.17 41.73
C MET A 315 -12.07 -56.86 40.34
N ILE A 316 -11.40 -56.35 39.26
CA ILE A 316 -10.05 -56.74 38.75
C ILE A 316 -10.09 -58.17 38.15
N VAL A 317 -9.62 -58.56 36.94
CA VAL A 317 -8.65 -58.02 35.95
C VAL A 317 -8.51 -58.98 34.73
N LYS A 318 -7.95 -58.46 33.61
CA LYS A 318 -7.19 -59.12 32.49
C LYS A 318 -7.92 -60.08 31.51
N LYS A 319 -7.54 -60.20 30.22
CA LYS A 319 -6.17 -60.39 29.67
C LYS A 319 -6.10 -60.15 28.12
N GLU A 320 -5.21 -59.26 27.64
CA GLU A 320 -4.03 -59.38 26.69
C GLU A 320 -4.34 -59.57 25.18
N LEU A 321 -3.61 -59.01 24.20
CA LEU A 321 -2.15 -58.89 23.92
C LEU A 321 -1.78 -57.58 23.13
N GLU A 322 -0.74 -56.82 23.53
CA GLU A 322 0.61 -56.58 22.88
C GLU A 322 0.64 -55.55 21.71
N SER A 323 1.59 -54.61 21.53
CA SER A 323 3.06 -54.62 21.70
C SER A 323 3.69 -53.20 21.75
N SER A 324 4.93 -53.13 22.27
CA SER A 324 5.82 -52.04 22.73
C SER A 324 6.38 -51.05 21.67
N CYS A 325 6.98 -49.88 21.97
CA CYS A 325 8.27 -49.71 22.69
C CYS A 325 8.52 -48.24 23.14
N GLY A 326 9.30 -48.03 24.21
CA GLY A 326 9.58 -46.70 24.80
C GLY A 326 11.05 -46.46 25.18
N LEU A 327 11.25 -45.41 26.00
CA LEU A 327 12.48 -44.86 26.66
C LEU A 327 13.14 -43.67 25.93
N GLN A 328 13.53 -42.56 26.57
CA GLN A 328 14.26 -42.50 27.85
C GLN A 328 14.26 -41.10 28.55
N LYS A 329 14.28 -41.13 29.90
CA LYS A 329 14.91 -40.24 30.93
C LYS A 329 14.80 -38.69 30.80
N GLY A 330 14.25 -37.96 31.79
CA GLY A 330 14.85 -37.65 33.11
C GLY A 330 15.42 -36.21 33.08
N SER A 331 15.30 -35.28 34.02
CA SER A 331 15.06 -35.30 35.46
C SER A 331 14.80 -33.86 35.97
N ARG A 332 14.18 -33.78 37.17
CA ARG A 332 14.44 -32.79 38.25
C ARG A 332 13.92 -31.33 38.17
N SER A 333 12.78 -31.18 38.85
CA SER A 333 12.58 -30.41 40.10
C SER A 333 12.44 -28.87 40.11
N SER A 334 11.33 -28.46 40.76
CA SER A 334 11.26 -27.55 41.91
C SER A 334 10.62 -26.17 41.69
N LYS A 335 9.48 -26.03 42.41
CA LYS A 335 9.09 -24.90 43.26
C LYS A 335 8.05 -23.91 42.72
N ARG A 336 6.79 -24.19 43.12
CA ARG A 336 5.70 -23.31 43.59
C ARG A 336 5.70 -21.86 43.06
N LYS A 337 4.54 -21.37 42.59
CA LYS A 337 3.60 -20.56 43.42
C LYS A 337 2.40 -20.03 42.60
N LYS A 338 1.21 -20.42 43.09
CA LYS A 338 -0.05 -19.67 43.22
C LYS A 338 -0.84 -19.28 41.96
N ALA A 339 -2.02 -19.89 41.91
CA ALA A 339 -3.16 -19.60 41.05
C ALA A 339 -3.56 -18.12 41.04
N ASN A 340 -4.00 -17.66 39.87
CA ASN A 340 -5.38 -17.18 39.67
C ASN A 340 -5.82 -17.51 38.24
N SER A 341 -6.99 -18.12 38.16
CA SER A 341 -7.81 -18.31 36.98
C SER A 341 -8.28 -16.97 36.44
N ASP A 342 -8.19 -16.77 35.12
CA ASP A 342 -9.26 -16.16 34.32
C ASP A 342 -8.97 -16.39 32.84
N ASP A 343 -9.66 -17.37 32.27
CA ASP A 343 -9.83 -17.55 30.84
C ASP A 343 -10.81 -16.47 30.35
N THR A 344 -10.27 -15.38 29.79
CA THR A 344 -10.97 -14.57 28.78
C THR A 344 -9.97 -14.12 27.74
N ASP A 345 -9.93 -14.86 26.64
CA ASP A 345 -9.09 -14.63 25.47
C ASP A 345 -9.66 -13.48 24.65
N THR A 346 -9.46 -12.24 25.10
CA THR A 346 -9.73 -11.02 24.32
C THR A 346 -8.64 -9.99 24.63
N PRO A 347 -7.85 -9.53 23.63
CA PRO A 347 -6.76 -8.60 23.88
C PRO A 347 -7.30 -7.23 24.29
N ARG A 348 -7.17 -6.87 25.58
CA ARG A 348 -7.48 -5.53 26.10
C ARG A 348 -6.45 -4.52 25.57
N LEU A 349 -6.89 -3.66 24.66
CA LEU A 349 -6.08 -2.63 23.99
C LEU A 349 -5.65 -1.43 24.85
N PHE A 350 -6.09 -1.35 26.12
CA PHE A 350 -5.67 -0.28 27.03
C PHE A 350 -5.47 -0.81 28.44
N ASN A 351 -4.22 -0.89 28.88
CA ASN A 351 -3.89 -0.95 30.29
C ASN A 351 -4.13 0.44 30.90
N SER A 352 -4.87 0.46 32.00
CA SER A 352 -5.47 1.63 32.67
C SER A 352 -4.48 2.63 33.30
N SER A 353 -3.27 2.80 32.75
CA SER A 353 -2.23 3.68 33.30
C SER A 353 -1.86 4.87 32.40
N PHE A 354 -2.67 5.19 31.39
CA PHE A 354 -2.42 6.34 30.52
C PHE A 354 -2.66 7.67 31.25
N LYS A 355 -1.58 8.34 31.68
CA LYS A 355 -1.62 9.71 32.21
C LYS A 355 -1.52 10.70 31.04
N VAL A 356 -2.60 11.46 30.83
CA VAL A 356 -2.68 12.54 29.83
C VAL A 356 -1.69 13.66 30.19
N PRO A 357 -0.78 14.07 29.30
CA PRO A 357 0.08 15.23 29.51
C PRO A 357 -0.75 16.52 29.58
N LYS A 358 -0.65 17.27 30.68
CA LYS A 358 -1.28 18.60 30.81
C LYS A 358 -0.55 19.60 29.92
N LEU A 359 -1.26 20.16 28.93
CA LEU A 359 -0.81 21.31 28.14
C LEU A 359 -0.70 22.54 29.06
N LYS A 360 0.50 23.12 29.15
CA LYS A 360 0.72 24.44 29.76
C LYS A 360 0.09 25.49 28.83
N GLY A 361 -0.85 26.27 29.35
CA GLY A 361 -1.46 27.38 28.61
C GLY A 361 -0.43 28.44 28.23
N SER A 362 -0.46 28.87 26.97
CA SER A 362 0.31 30.01 26.48
C SER A 362 -0.21 31.30 27.11
N SER A 363 0.64 32.00 27.85
CA SER A 363 0.39 33.38 28.28
C SER A 363 0.40 34.30 27.05
N SER A 364 -0.67 35.06 26.86
CA SER A 364 -0.77 36.10 25.83
C SER A 364 0.06 37.32 26.27
N SER A 365 1.16 37.58 25.57
CA SER A 365 1.95 38.82 25.72
C SER A 365 1.35 39.88 24.79
N VAL A 366 0.60 40.81 25.37
CA VAL A 366 0.19 42.05 24.72
C VAL A 366 1.43 42.91 24.51
N ILE A 367 1.80 43.18 23.26
CA ILE A 367 2.82 44.17 22.91
C ILE A 367 2.10 45.49 22.68
N HIS A 368 2.29 46.42 23.61
CA HIS A 368 1.97 47.83 23.44
C HIS A 368 3.01 48.46 22.51
N ILE A 369 2.57 48.98 21.36
CA ILE A 369 3.38 49.84 20.49
C ILE A 369 3.20 51.27 21.00
N HIS A 370 4.31 51.97 21.21
CA HIS A 370 4.36 53.41 21.47
C HIS A 370 5.26 54.08 20.44
#